data_AF-A0A5U2F967-F1
#
_entry.id   AF-A0A5U2F967-F1
#
_cell.length_a   1.000
_cell.length_b   1.000
_cell.length_c   1.000
_cell.angle_alpha   90.00
_cell.angle_beta   90.00
_cell.angle_gamma   90.00
#
_symmetry.space_group_name_H-M   'P 1'
#
loop_
_entity.id
_entity.type
_entity.pdbx_description
1 polymer ?
#
loop_
_entity_poly.entity_id
_entity_poly.type
_entity_poly.pdbx_seq_one_letter_code
_entity_poly.pdbx_strand_id
1 'polypeptide(L)'
;STMEILQIAMASEQGRLEAEERAKHAERTKSQISRKREASALGKLSAITRRCRELEDRLGESEKHATVTKVEKATNGKGEFKFAPLRRWCRDNAIEAKDVPDERYGSVKSWPAGAWLAVYGIDLKSLFGKAK
;
A
#
# COMPACT_ATOMS: atom_id res chain seq x y z
N SER A 1 -16.76 69.54 0.85
CA SER A 1 -16.86 69.85 -0.58
C SER A 1 -17.23 68.60 -1.37
N THR A 2 -17.90 68.71 -2.52
CA THR A 2 -18.25 67.56 -3.37
C THR A 2 -17.04 66.69 -3.75
N MET A 3 -15.86 67.31 -3.87
CA MET A 3 -14.59 66.63 -4.12
C MET A 3 -14.19 65.66 -3.00
N GLU A 4 -14.43 65.99 -1.73
CA GLU A 4 -14.10 65.12 -0.59
C GLU A 4 -14.99 63.87 -0.59
N ILE A 5 -16.26 64.02 -0.93
CA ILE A 5 -17.21 62.90 -1.02
C ILE A 5 -16.78 61.92 -2.12
N LEU A 6 -16.35 62.43 -3.27
CA LEU A 6 -15.85 61.60 -4.38
C LEU A 6 -14.56 60.87 -4.01
N GLN A 7 -13.64 61.52 -3.29
CA GLN A 7 -12.41 60.90 -2.81
C GLN A 7 -12.69 59.77 -1.81
N ILE A 8 -13.63 59.97 -0.88
CA ILE A 8 -14.06 58.93 0.08
C ILE A 8 -14.69 57.75 -0.65
N ALA A 9 -15.56 58.00 -1.64
CA ALA A 9 -16.20 56.94 -2.42
C ALA A 9 -15.17 56.12 -3.22
N MET A 10 -14.22 56.78 -3.88
CA MET A 10 -13.12 56.08 -4.58
C MET A 10 -12.27 55.25 -3.63
N ALA A 11 -11.89 55.79 -2.47
CA ALA A 11 -11.11 55.06 -1.47
C ALA A 11 -11.88 53.83 -0.93
N SER A 12 -13.20 53.94 -0.73
CA SER A 12 -14.04 52.82 -0.31
C SER A 12 -14.11 51.72 -1.37
N GLU A 13 -14.29 52.08 -2.65
CA GLU A 13 -14.31 51.10 -3.74
C GLU A 13 -12.95 50.44 -3.94
N GLN A 14 -11.86 51.21 -3.83
CA GLN A 14 -10.50 50.67 -3.84
C GLN A 14 -10.30 49.65 -2.71
N GLY A 15 -10.71 49.99 -1.48
CA GLY A 15 -10.64 49.10 -0.33
C GLY A 15 -11.49 47.83 -0.51
N ARG A 16 -12.66 47.94 -1.15
CA ARG A 16 -13.52 46.80 -1.48
C ARG A 16 -12.84 45.86 -2.48
N LEU A 17 -12.24 46.39 -3.55
CA LEU A 17 -11.51 45.62 -4.55
C LEU A 17 -10.29 44.91 -3.94
N GLU A 18 -9.53 45.61 -3.10
CA GLU A 18 -8.38 45.03 -2.40
C GLU A 18 -8.79 43.91 -1.43
N ALA A 19 -9.90 44.06 -0.73
CA ALA A 19 -10.45 43.02 0.14
C ALA A 19 -10.91 41.80 -0.66
N GLU A 20 -11.55 42.00 -1.82
CA GLU A 20 -11.99 40.93 -2.70
C GLU A 20 -10.81 40.14 -3.28
N GLU A 21 -9.77 40.82 -3.75
CA GLU A 21 -8.55 40.18 -4.25
C GLU A 21 -7.81 39.41 -3.14
N ARG A 22 -7.74 39.98 -1.93
CA ARG A 22 -7.18 39.28 -0.77
C ARG A 22 -7.98 38.02 -0.44
N ALA A 23 -9.31 38.07 -0.50
CA ALA A 23 -10.18 36.92 -0.26
C ALA A 23 -9.96 35.82 -1.31
N LYS A 24 -9.95 36.18 -2.60
CA LYS A 24 -9.65 35.24 -3.71
C LYS A 24 -8.29 34.59 -3.54
N HIS A 25 -7.26 35.36 -3.17
CA HIS A 25 -5.91 34.84 -2.95
C HIS A 25 -5.88 33.86 -1.76
N ALA A 26 -6.55 34.20 -0.66
CA ALA A 26 -6.65 33.35 0.52
C ALA A 26 -7.36 32.02 0.20
N GLU A 27 -8.45 32.08 -0.56
CA GLU A 27 -9.20 30.90 -0.99
C GLU A 27 -8.36 29.98 -1.88
N ARG A 28 -7.69 30.55 -2.90
CA ARG A 28 -6.76 29.82 -3.78
C ARG A 28 -5.65 29.14 -2.97
N THR A 29 -5.05 29.86 -2.03
CA THR A 29 -3.98 29.34 -1.17
C THR A 29 -4.49 28.19 -0.30
N LYS A 30 -5.66 28.34 0.34
CA LYS A 30 -6.28 27.30 1.17
C LYS A 30 -6.57 26.04 0.34
N SER A 31 -7.12 26.21 -0.86
CA SER A 31 -7.38 25.11 -1.80
C SER A 31 -6.08 24.38 -2.18
N GLN A 32 -5.02 25.14 -2.52
CA GLN A 32 -3.71 24.56 -2.84
C GLN A 32 -3.10 23.79 -1.66
N ILE A 33 -3.23 24.32 -0.43
CA ILE A 33 -2.77 23.63 0.78
C ILE A 33 -3.53 22.32 0.99
N SER A 34 -4.86 22.32 0.83
CA SER A 34 -5.68 21.10 0.95
C SER A 34 -5.21 20.02 -0.04
N ARG A 35 -5.11 20.37 -1.32
CA ARG A 35 -4.67 19.45 -2.38
C ARG A 35 -3.27 18.90 -2.11
N LYS A 36 -2.33 19.72 -1.64
CA LYS A 36 -0.98 19.26 -1.28
C LYS A 36 -0.99 18.29 -0.10
N ARG A 37 -1.83 18.54 0.91
CA ARG A 37 -1.97 17.63 2.07
C ARG A 37 -2.56 16.29 1.66
N GLU A 38 -3.61 16.30 0.84
CA GLU A 38 -4.24 15.09 0.29
C GLU A 38 -3.23 14.28 -0.52
N ALA A 39 -2.51 14.91 -1.46
CA ALA A 39 -1.47 14.26 -2.24
C ALA A 39 -0.35 13.68 -1.35
N SER A 40 0.07 14.40 -0.31
CA SER A 40 1.08 13.90 0.63
C SER A 40 0.58 12.71 1.45
N ALA A 41 -0.66 12.75 1.94
CA ALA A 41 -1.28 11.64 2.67
C ALA A 41 -1.38 10.39 1.80
N LEU A 42 -1.84 10.53 0.56
CA LEU A 42 -1.89 9.44 -0.42
C LEU A 42 -0.49 8.89 -0.74
N GLY A 43 0.50 9.77 -0.92
CA GLY A 43 1.89 9.36 -1.13
C GLY A 43 2.45 8.55 0.03
N LYS A 44 2.21 8.97 1.28
CA LYS A 44 2.61 8.24 2.49
C LYS A 44 1.89 6.89 2.59
N LEU A 45 0.58 6.85 2.34
CA LEU A 45 -0.19 5.61 2.37
C LEU A 45 0.30 4.61 1.31
N SER A 46 0.60 5.08 0.10
CA SER A 46 1.17 4.27 -0.97
C SER A 46 2.55 3.72 -0.58
N ALA A 47 3.40 4.55 0.01
CA ALA A 47 4.73 4.13 0.45
C ALA A 47 4.65 3.07 1.57
N ILE A 48 3.76 3.25 2.55
CA ILE A 48 3.53 2.27 3.62
C ILE A 48 3.01 0.96 3.02
N THR A 49 1.99 1.02 2.16
CA THR A 49 1.41 -0.18 1.53
C THR A 49 2.47 -0.97 0.76
N ARG A 50 3.36 -0.28 0.02
CA ARG A 50 4.48 -0.92 -0.67
C ARG A 50 5.46 -1.58 0.30
N ARG A 51 5.85 -0.89 1.38
CA ARG A 51 6.75 -1.45 2.39
C ARG A 51 6.15 -2.67 3.09
N CYS A 52 4.86 -2.64 3.42
CA CYS A 52 4.16 -3.79 3.97
C CYS A 52 4.24 -5.00 3.03
N ARG A 53 3.96 -4.81 1.73
CA ARG A 53 4.09 -5.88 0.72
C ARG A 53 5.52 -6.41 0.61
N GLU A 54 6.52 -5.53 0.65
CA GLU A 54 7.93 -5.95 0.62
C GLU A 54 8.32 -6.75 1.88
N LEU A 55 7.73 -6.43 3.04
CA LEU A 55 7.94 -7.19 4.29
C LEU A 55 7.20 -8.53 4.26
N GLU A 56 5.97 -8.57 3.77
CA GLU A 56 5.19 -9.80 3.54
C GLU A 56 5.92 -10.74 2.58
N ASP A 57 6.48 -10.21 1.48
CA ASP A 57 7.37 -10.94 0.57
C ASP A 57 8.60 -11.48 1.31
N ARG A 58 9.25 -10.71 2.19
CA ARG A 58 10.43 -11.17 2.93
C ARG A 58 10.11 -12.26 3.97
N LEU A 59 8.91 -12.23 4.55
CA LEU A 59 8.45 -13.22 5.54
C LEU A 59 7.90 -14.49 4.89
N GLY A 60 7.77 -14.50 3.56
CA GLY A 60 7.13 -15.61 2.85
C GLY A 60 5.65 -15.72 3.17
N GLU A 61 4.97 -14.59 3.29
CA GLU A 61 3.51 -14.44 3.41
C GLU A 61 3.00 -13.66 2.19
N SER A 62 3.34 -14.14 1.00
CA SER A 62 2.99 -13.42 -0.23
C SER A 62 2.15 -14.26 -1.16
N GLU A 63 1.45 -13.57 -2.05
CA GLU A 63 0.74 -14.17 -3.19
C GLU A 63 1.66 -14.99 -4.11
N LYS A 64 2.99 -14.76 -4.05
CA LYS A 64 3.98 -15.40 -4.94
C LYS A 64 4.65 -16.61 -4.31
N HIS A 65 4.92 -16.55 -3.01
CA HIS A 65 5.63 -17.58 -2.28
C HIS A 65 5.18 -17.62 -0.81
N ALA A 66 4.98 -18.83 -0.31
CA ALA A 66 4.54 -19.08 1.06
C ALA A 66 5.29 -20.24 1.75
N THR A 67 5.55 -20.11 3.04
CA THR A 67 6.09 -21.21 3.86
C THR A 67 4.97 -22.13 4.34
N VAL A 68 5.34 -23.37 4.67
CA VAL A 68 4.39 -24.39 5.17
C VAL A 68 3.64 -23.89 6.40
N THR A 69 4.36 -23.39 7.41
CA THR A 69 3.78 -22.91 8.67
C THR A 69 2.81 -21.74 8.46
N LYS A 70 3.07 -20.87 7.48
CA LYS A 70 2.17 -19.75 7.18
C LYS A 70 0.90 -20.21 6.49
N VAL A 71 1.00 -21.15 5.54
CA VAL A 71 -0.19 -21.77 4.92
C VAL A 71 -1.01 -22.54 5.95
N GLU A 72 -0.38 -23.33 6.83
CA GLU A 72 -1.06 -24.03 7.94
C GLU A 72 -1.83 -23.05 8.83
N LYS A 73 -1.22 -21.92 9.21
CA LYS A 73 -1.91 -20.89 10.00
C LYS A 73 -3.08 -20.28 9.25
N ALA A 74 -2.91 -19.96 7.96
CA ALA A 74 -3.95 -19.33 7.16
C ALA A 74 -5.12 -20.28 6.84
N THR A 75 -4.90 -21.60 6.82
CA THR A 75 -5.98 -22.59 6.66
C THR A 75 -6.58 -23.05 7.99
N ASN A 76 -6.31 -22.35 9.10
CA ASN A 76 -6.73 -22.73 10.47
C ASN A 76 -6.30 -24.16 10.86
N GLY A 77 -5.10 -24.57 10.46
CA GLY A 77 -4.57 -25.91 10.73
C GLY A 77 -5.27 -27.03 9.96
N LYS A 78 -6.09 -26.69 8.96
CA LYS A 78 -6.71 -27.68 8.07
C LYS A 78 -5.70 -28.05 6.99
N GLY A 79 -5.06 -29.21 7.16
CA GLY A 79 -4.16 -29.82 6.19
C GLY A 79 -2.79 -30.14 6.80
N GLU A 80 -2.32 -31.37 6.60
CA GLU A 80 -0.94 -31.77 6.93
C GLU A 80 -0.06 -31.48 5.70
N PHE A 81 0.53 -30.29 5.65
CA PHE A 81 1.35 -29.89 4.51
C PHE A 81 2.80 -30.32 4.71
N LYS A 82 3.29 -31.17 3.80
CA LYS A 82 4.69 -31.61 3.80
C LYS A 82 5.50 -30.81 2.79
N PHE A 83 6.73 -30.47 3.16
CA PHE A 83 7.64 -29.74 2.28
C PHE A 83 8.23 -30.62 1.17
N ALA A 84 8.30 -31.95 1.36
CA ALA A 84 8.93 -32.86 0.40
C ALA A 84 8.23 -32.88 -0.98
N PRO A 85 6.88 -32.94 -1.08
CA PRO A 85 6.17 -32.80 -2.34
C PRO A 85 6.44 -31.46 -3.06
N LEU A 86 6.46 -30.35 -2.32
CA LEU A 86 6.74 -29.01 -2.87
C LEU A 86 8.18 -28.92 -3.40
N ARG A 87 9.13 -29.49 -2.67
CA ARG A 87 10.54 -29.57 -3.08
C ARG A 87 10.72 -30.39 -4.36
N ARG A 88 9.98 -31.50 -4.49
CA ARG A 88 9.99 -32.33 -5.70
C ARG A 88 9.45 -31.54 -6.89
N TRP A 89 8.29 -30.90 -6.75
CA TRP A 89 7.71 -30.07 -7.81
C TRP A 89 8.67 -28.96 -8.25
N CYS A 90 9.32 -28.27 -7.32
CA CYS A 90 10.31 -27.23 -7.63
C CYS A 90 11.48 -27.78 -8.45
N ARG A 91 12.00 -28.97 -8.09
CA ARG A 91 13.08 -29.64 -8.83
C ARG A 91 12.64 -30.01 -10.25
N ASP A 92 11.45 -30.60 -10.39
CA ASP A 92 10.94 -31.08 -11.68
C ASP A 92 10.65 -29.92 -12.65
N ASN A 93 10.33 -28.73 -12.12
CA ASN A 93 10.04 -27.53 -12.91
C ASN A 93 11.24 -26.58 -13.02
N ALA A 94 12.42 -26.95 -12.51
CA ALA A 94 13.62 -26.09 -12.45
C ALA A 94 13.36 -24.71 -11.80
N ILE A 95 12.52 -24.66 -10.77
CA ILE A 95 12.19 -23.45 -10.02
C ILE A 95 12.85 -23.51 -8.64
N GLU A 96 13.54 -22.44 -8.25
CA GLU A 96 14.14 -22.34 -6.92
C GLU A 96 13.16 -21.79 -5.88
N ALA A 97 13.12 -22.43 -4.72
CA ALA A 97 12.40 -21.95 -3.55
C ALA A 97 13.26 -20.94 -2.78
N LYS A 98 12.64 -19.87 -2.28
CA LYS A 98 13.34 -18.81 -1.55
C LYS A 98 13.57 -19.21 -0.10
N ASP A 99 14.69 -18.80 0.48
CA ASP A 99 14.87 -18.86 1.92
C ASP A 99 14.31 -17.61 2.58
N VAL A 100 13.52 -17.79 3.63
CA VAL A 100 12.98 -16.72 4.46
C VAL A 100 13.40 -16.93 5.91
N PRO A 101 13.63 -15.86 6.69
CA PRO A 101 13.95 -15.97 8.10
C PRO A 101 12.73 -16.48 8.88
N ASP A 102 12.96 -17.39 9.83
CA ASP A 102 11.94 -17.93 10.73
C ASP A 102 12.47 -17.91 12.16
N GLU A 103 11.64 -17.47 13.11
CA GLU A 103 12.05 -17.33 14.52
C GLU A 103 12.31 -18.67 15.20
N ARG A 104 11.65 -19.75 14.75
CA ARG A 104 11.73 -21.07 15.38
C ARG A 104 12.87 -21.92 14.81
N TYR A 105 13.14 -21.78 13.51
CA TYR A 105 14.11 -22.62 12.79
C TYR A 105 15.27 -21.83 12.16
N GLY A 106 15.34 -20.51 12.38
CA GLY A 106 16.34 -19.61 11.82
C GLY A 106 16.03 -19.23 10.37
N SER A 107 15.99 -20.22 9.46
CA SER A 107 15.56 -20.01 8.08
C SER A 107 14.78 -21.20 7.54
N VAL A 108 13.68 -20.93 6.85
CA VAL A 108 12.82 -21.93 6.23
C VAL A 108 12.61 -21.62 4.76
N LYS A 109 12.28 -22.66 4.00
CA LYS A 109 11.96 -22.52 2.57
C LYS A 109 10.54 -21.98 2.40
N SER A 110 10.43 -20.96 1.55
CA SER A 110 9.20 -20.43 1.01
C SER A 110 8.99 -20.95 -0.41
N TRP A 111 7.88 -21.64 -0.62
CA TRP A 111 7.57 -22.35 -1.86
C TRP A 111 6.71 -21.48 -2.78
N PRO A 112 6.92 -21.52 -4.10
CA PRO A 112 6.20 -20.66 -5.05
C PRO A 112 4.71 -21.05 -5.15
N ALA A 113 3.88 -20.09 -5.55
CA ALA A 113 2.44 -20.27 -5.73
C ALA A 113 2.09 -21.44 -6.67
N GLY A 114 2.88 -21.63 -7.73
CA GLY A 114 2.70 -22.75 -8.66
C GLY A 114 2.84 -24.12 -7.98
N ALA A 115 3.77 -24.26 -7.03
CA ALA A 115 3.95 -25.50 -6.28
C ALA A 115 2.75 -25.78 -5.37
N TRP A 116 2.28 -24.74 -4.67
CA TRP A 116 1.11 -24.85 -3.78
C TRP A 116 -0.16 -25.23 -4.52
N LEU A 117 -0.39 -24.62 -5.69
CA LEU A 117 -1.54 -24.92 -6.53
C LEU A 117 -1.44 -26.33 -7.11
N ALA A 118 -0.29 -26.73 -7.65
CA ALA A 118 -0.13 -28.02 -8.30
C ALA A 118 -0.15 -29.21 -7.33
N VAL A 119 0.44 -29.05 -6.13
CA VAL A 119 0.59 -30.14 -5.16
C VAL A 119 -0.64 -30.25 -4.25
N TYR A 120 -1.17 -29.12 -3.77
CA TYR A 120 -2.21 -29.10 -2.76
C TYR A 120 -3.50 -28.40 -3.21
N GLY A 121 -3.56 -27.87 -4.44
CA GLY A 121 -4.71 -27.11 -4.92
C GLY A 121 -4.89 -25.75 -4.21
N ILE A 122 -3.86 -25.27 -3.51
CA ILE A 122 -3.94 -24.03 -2.73
C ILE A 122 -3.53 -22.86 -3.60
N ASP A 123 -4.47 -21.93 -3.81
CA ASP A 123 -4.17 -20.65 -4.42
C ASP A 123 -3.70 -19.64 -3.37
N LEU A 124 -2.40 -19.34 -3.39
CA LEU A 124 -1.82 -18.32 -2.50
C LEU A 124 -2.41 -16.93 -2.71
N LYS A 125 -2.89 -16.61 -3.92
CA LYS A 125 -3.57 -15.32 -4.17
C LYS A 125 -4.91 -15.27 -3.47
N SER A 126 -5.64 -16.37 -3.42
CA SER A 126 -6.90 -16.42 -2.65
C SER A 126 -6.64 -16.43 -1.14
N LEU A 127 -5.50 -16.96 -0.69
CA LEU A 127 -5.18 -17.13 0.73
C LEU A 127 -4.57 -15.88 1.36
N PHE A 128 -3.68 -15.20 0.64
CA PHE A 128 -2.93 -14.03 1.12
C PHE A 128 -3.23 -12.76 0.32
N GLY A 129 -3.92 -12.85 -0.81
CA GLY A 129 -4.34 -11.67 -1.56
C GLY A 129 -5.45 -10.94 -0.82
N LYS A 130 -5.34 -9.61 -0.74
CA LYS A 130 -6.40 -8.79 -0.14
C LYS A 130 -7.65 -8.89 -1.01
N ALA A 131 -8.81 -9.09 -0.37
CA ALA A 131 -10.10 -8.81 -0.98
C ALA A 131 -10.06 -7.38 -1.53
N LYS A 132 -10.31 -7.26 -2.84
CA LYS A 132 -10.17 -6.01 -3.58
C LYS A 132 -11.27 -5.03 -3.22
#